data_AF-A0A527ZDQ6-F1
#
_entry.id   AF-A0A527ZDQ6-F1
#
_cell.length_a   1.000
_cell.length_b   1.000
_cell.length_c   1.000
_cell.angle_alpha   90.00
_cell.angle_beta   90.00
_cell.angle_gamma   90.00
#
_symmetry.space_group_name_H-M   'P 1'
#
loop_
_entity.id
_entity.type
_entity.pdbx_description
1 polymer ?
#
loop_
_entity_poly.entity_id
_entity_poly.type
_entity_poly.pdbx_seq_one_letter_code
_entity_poly.pdbx_strand_id
1 'polypeptide(L)'
;IKLSWQPRTASRFTGDGYGYGWFIRQIAGEAVFYGWGYGGQMVYVVPGRALTVVMTSDENGPAGRSGHRDDLHALLGRIIEATKDVREARSN
;
A
#
# COMPACT_ATOMS: atom_id res chain seq x y z
N ILE A 1 -4.87 13.49 -11.22
CA ILE A 1 -4.65 12.08 -10.76
C ILE A 1 -3.35 11.48 -11.30
N LYS A 2 -3.09 11.36 -12.62
CA LYS A 2 -1.88 10.66 -13.14
C LYS A 2 -0.55 11.12 -12.55
N LEU A 3 -0.37 12.44 -12.36
CA LEU A 3 0.85 13.02 -11.79
C LEU A 3 1.10 12.64 -10.32
N SER A 4 0.07 12.25 -9.58
CA SER A 4 0.19 11.80 -8.19
C SER A 4 0.83 10.42 -8.09
N TRP A 5 0.76 9.63 -9.16
CA TRP A 5 1.21 8.22 -9.24
C TRP A 5 2.41 8.03 -10.18
N GLN A 6 3.00 9.14 -10.64
CA GLN A 6 4.29 9.13 -11.31
C GLN A 6 5.39 9.38 -10.28
N PRO A 7 6.37 8.46 -10.14
CA PRO A 7 7.52 8.71 -9.29
C PRO A 7 8.27 9.94 -9.77
N ARG A 8 8.38 10.96 -8.91
CA ARG A 8 9.20 12.15 -9.16
C ARG A 8 10.44 12.19 -8.28
N THR A 9 10.36 11.58 -7.11
CA THR A 9 11.46 11.40 -6.18
C THR A 9 11.38 10.01 -5.56
N ALA A 10 12.34 9.66 -4.72
CA ALA A 10 12.26 8.50 -3.84
C ALA A 10 12.33 8.96 -2.38
N SER A 11 11.60 8.28 -1.51
CA SER A 11 11.63 8.53 -0.07
C SER A 11 13.00 8.18 0.51
N ARG A 12 13.66 9.15 1.16
CA ARG A 12 14.98 8.94 1.80
C ARG A 12 14.93 7.92 2.94
N PHE A 13 13.76 7.67 3.52
CA PHE A 13 13.59 6.78 4.67
C PHE A 13 13.25 5.35 4.29
N THR A 14 12.67 5.13 3.10
CA THR A 14 12.12 3.82 2.69
C THR A 14 12.61 3.34 1.33
N GLY A 15 13.17 4.23 0.50
CA GLY A 15 13.53 3.95 -0.90
C GLY A 15 12.34 3.91 -1.86
N ASP A 16 11.10 3.94 -1.34
CA ASP A 16 9.88 3.87 -2.15
C ASP A 16 9.75 5.11 -3.06
N GLY A 17 9.22 4.91 -4.27
CA GLY A 17 8.95 6.00 -5.20
C GLY A 17 7.94 6.97 -4.59
N TYR A 18 8.02 8.25 -4.95
CA TYR A 18 7.18 9.28 -4.38
C TYR A 18 6.66 10.23 -5.46
N GLY A 19 5.34 10.33 -5.54
CA GLY A 19 4.61 11.28 -6.37
C GLY A 19 4.00 12.39 -5.52
N TYR A 20 2.95 13.07 -6.01
CA TYR A 20 2.27 14.10 -5.22
C TYR A 20 1.46 13.51 -4.07
N GLY A 21 2.10 13.34 -2.91
CA GLY A 21 1.48 12.88 -1.66
C GLY A 21 1.34 11.36 -1.54
N TRP A 22 1.93 10.59 -2.45
CA TRP A 22 1.79 9.13 -2.50
C TRP A 22 3.15 8.45 -2.56
N PHE A 23 3.33 7.45 -1.70
CA PHE A 23 4.38 6.47 -1.85
C PHE A 23 3.98 5.42 -2.89
N ILE A 24 4.98 4.88 -3.58
CA ILE A 24 4.82 4.01 -4.74
C ILE A 24 5.77 2.83 -4.57
N ARG A 25 5.22 1.62 -4.55
CA ARG A 25 6.01 0.39 -4.46
C ARG A 25 5.33 -0.80 -5.11
N GLN A 26 6.08 -1.89 -5.23
CA GLN A 26 5.54 -3.19 -5.63
C GLN A 26 5.21 -4.01 -4.37
N ILE A 27 4.03 -4.61 -4.34
CA ILE A 27 3.60 -5.59 -3.32
C ILE A 27 2.83 -6.70 -4.05
N ALA A 28 3.21 -7.96 -3.82
CA ALA A 28 2.56 -9.11 -4.46
C ALA A 28 2.49 -9.03 -6.02
N GLY A 29 3.51 -8.42 -6.63
CA GLY A 29 3.59 -8.21 -8.09
C GLY A 29 2.71 -7.08 -8.64
N GLU A 30 2.00 -6.35 -7.77
CA GLU A 30 1.14 -5.22 -8.16
C GLU A 30 1.78 -3.88 -7.84
N ALA A 31 1.54 -2.90 -8.72
CA ALA A 31 1.80 -1.50 -8.41
C ALA A 31 0.83 -1.00 -7.33
N VAL A 32 1.39 -0.59 -6.19
CA VAL A 32 0.64 -0.09 -5.04
C VAL A 32 1.00 1.37 -4.78
N PHE A 33 -0.04 2.19 -4.68
CA PHE A 33 0.05 3.59 -4.25
C PHE A 33 -0.48 3.67 -2.83
N TYR A 34 0.31 4.21 -1.90
CA TYR A 34 -0.11 4.26 -0.51
C TYR A 34 0.20 5.58 0.20
N GLY A 35 -0.68 5.90 1.15
CA GLY A 35 -0.49 6.92 2.16
C GLY A 35 -0.20 6.26 3.51
N TRP A 36 0.71 6.86 4.27
CA TRP A 36 1.12 6.37 5.59
C TRP A 36 0.97 7.48 6.62
N GLY A 37 0.08 7.26 7.58
CA GLY A 37 -0.12 8.13 8.74
C GLY A 37 0.57 7.59 9.99
N TYR A 38 0.76 8.49 10.95
CA TYR A 38 1.35 8.19 12.25
C TYR A 38 0.66 7.00 12.94
N GLY A 39 1.42 6.17 13.68
CA GLY A 39 0.88 5.01 14.38
C GLY A 39 0.50 3.82 13.47
N GLY A 40 0.74 3.90 12.15
CA GLY A 40 0.43 2.79 11.22
C GLY A 40 -0.95 2.89 10.58
N GLN A 41 -1.49 4.10 10.43
CA GLN A 41 -2.66 4.31 9.57
C GLN A 41 -2.23 4.14 8.10
N MET A 42 -2.95 3.33 7.33
CA MET A 42 -2.62 3.08 5.93
C MET A 42 -3.84 3.23 5.02
N VAL A 43 -3.62 3.87 3.88
CA VAL A 43 -4.51 3.76 2.72
C VAL A 43 -3.71 3.23 1.55
N TYR A 44 -4.20 2.16 0.92
CA TYR A 44 -3.60 1.51 -0.22
C TYR A 44 -4.57 1.53 -1.41
N VAL A 45 -4.06 1.86 -2.58
CA VAL A 45 -4.77 1.77 -3.86
C VAL A 45 -3.98 0.85 -4.78
N VAL A 46 -4.67 -0.17 -5.32
CA VAL A 46 -4.10 -1.20 -6.21
C VAL A 46 -4.90 -1.18 -7.52
N PRO A 47 -4.56 -0.31 -8.49
CA PRO A 47 -5.36 -0.11 -9.69
C PRO A 47 -5.51 -1.38 -10.54
N GLY A 48 -4.44 -2.19 -10.65
CA GLY A 48 -4.45 -3.47 -11.39
C GLY A 48 -5.49 -4.47 -10.87
N ARG A 49 -5.95 -4.29 -9.62
CA ARG A 49 -6.95 -5.13 -8.97
C ARG A 49 -8.31 -4.45 -8.78
N ALA A 50 -8.44 -3.17 -9.14
CA ALA A 50 -9.58 -2.33 -8.77
C ALA A 50 -9.89 -2.40 -7.26
N LEU A 51 -8.83 -2.41 -6.44
CA LEU A 51 -8.90 -2.62 -5.00
C LEU A 51 -8.39 -1.38 -4.25
N THR A 52 -9.10 -1.01 -3.20
CA THR A 52 -8.66 -0.04 -2.19
C THR A 52 -8.75 -0.69 -0.81
N VAL A 53 -7.71 -0.57 -0.01
CA VAL A 53 -7.66 -1.10 1.37
C VAL A 53 -7.31 0.03 2.32
N VAL A 54 -8.09 0.18 3.39
CA VAL A 54 -7.82 1.10 4.49
C VAL A 54 -7.55 0.27 5.73
N MET A 55 -6.43 0.53 6.40
CA MET A 55 -6.08 -0.09 7.67
C MET A 55 -5.93 0.99 8.72
N THR A 56 -6.70 0.87 9.80
CA THR A 56 -6.62 1.76 10.94
C THR A 56 -5.84 1.10 12.07
N SER A 57 -4.99 1.87 12.75
CA SER A 57 -4.23 1.41 13.92
C SER A 57 -4.56 2.26 15.15
N ASP A 58 -4.09 1.86 16.34
CA ASP A 58 -4.10 2.73 17.52
C ASP A 58 -3.00 3.79 17.38
N GLU A 59 -3.36 5.06 17.51
CA GLU A 59 -2.44 6.21 17.41
C GLU A 59 -1.45 6.30 18.58
N ASN A 60 -1.70 5.60 19.69
CA ASN A 60 -0.83 5.57 20.87
C ASN A 60 0.23 4.45 20.83
N GLY A 61 0.25 3.61 19.79
CA GLY A 61 1.21 2.52 19.62
C GLY A 61 2.63 3.00 19.22
N PRO A 62 3.68 2.15 19.38
CA PRO A 62 5.06 2.52 19.05
C PRO A 62 5.21 2.94 17.57
N ALA A 63 5.45 4.23 17.34
CA ALA A 63 5.16 4.87 16.06
C ALA A 63 6.28 4.88 14.99
N GLY A 64 7.25 3.97 15.01
CA GLY A 64 8.25 4.02 13.92
C GLY A 64 9.45 3.09 13.92
N ARG A 65 9.59 2.16 14.87
CA ARG A 65 10.76 1.24 14.91
C ARG A 65 10.42 -0.24 15.05
N SER A 66 9.14 -0.62 15.00
CA SER A 66 8.70 -1.98 15.36
C SER A 66 8.53 -2.94 14.19
N GLY A 67 8.71 -2.52 12.93
CA GLY A 67 8.37 -3.36 11.77
C GLY A 67 6.88 -3.36 11.42
N HIS A 68 6.03 -2.70 12.21
CA HIS A 68 4.57 -2.66 12.00
C HIS A 68 4.17 -2.22 10.58
N ARG A 69 4.85 -1.24 9.98
CA ARG A 69 4.61 -0.85 8.58
C ARG A 69 4.83 -2.01 7.62
N ASP A 70 5.90 -2.77 7.83
CA ASP A 70 6.24 -3.91 6.96
C ASP A 70 5.25 -5.06 7.18
N ASP A 71 4.75 -5.26 8.40
CA ASP A 71 3.64 -6.19 8.68
C ASP A 71 2.34 -5.78 7.97
N LEU A 72 2.02 -4.49 7.95
CA LEU A 72 0.86 -3.96 7.21
C LEU A 72 1.03 -4.14 5.69
N HIS A 73 2.25 -3.98 5.16
CA HIS A 73 2.56 -4.31 3.77
C HIS A 73 2.42 -5.81 3.48
N ALA A 74 2.88 -6.67 4.39
CA ALA A 74 2.74 -8.12 4.27
C ALA A 74 1.26 -8.55 4.32
N LEU A 75 0.45 -7.94 5.19
CA LEU A 75 -0.99 -8.16 5.24
C LEU A 75 -1.67 -7.73 3.93
N LEU A 76 -1.31 -6.57 3.37
CA LEU A 76 -1.82 -6.16 2.06
C LEU A 76 -1.48 -7.19 0.99
N GLY A 77 -0.25 -7.71 0.98
CA GLY A 77 0.17 -8.76 0.05
C GLY A 77 -0.75 -9.98 0.11
N ARG A 78 -1.07 -10.46 1.32
CA ARG A 78 -2.02 -11.57 1.50
C ARG A 78 -3.44 -11.24 1.00
N ILE A 79 -3.91 -10.01 1.21
CA ILE A 79 -5.22 -9.58 0.69
C ILE A 79 -5.22 -9.58 -0.84
N ILE A 80 -4.16 -9.06 -1.48
CA ILE A 80 -4.04 -9.06 -2.94
C ILE A 80 -4.12 -10.49 -3.48
N GLU A 81 -3.34 -11.42 -2.92
CA GLU A 81 -3.37 -12.83 -3.30
C GLU A 81 -4.76 -13.45 -3.14
N ALA A 82 -5.42 -13.25 -2.00
CA ALA A 82 -6.76 -13.78 -1.74
C ALA A 82 -7.86 -13.24 -2.69
N THR A 83 -7.64 -12.06 -3.29
CA THR A 83 -8.58 -11.47 -4.26
C THR A 83 -8.35 -11.92 -5.70
N LYS A 84 -7.27 -12.65 -5.99
CA LYS A 84 -7.02 -13.19 -7.35
C LYS A 84 -8.11 -14.17 -7.76
N ASP A 85 -8.44 -15.10 -6.86
CA ASP A 85 -9.41 -16.17 -7.11
C ASP A 85 -10.84 -15.65 -7.34
N VAL A 86 -11.20 -14.54 -6.68
CA VAL A 86 -12.54 -13.93 -6.78
C VAL A 86 -12.81 -13.36 -8.17
N ARG A 87 -11.76 -12.93 -8.90
CA ARG A 87 -11.91 -12.35 -10.23
C ARG A 87 -11.90 -13.39 -11.34
N GLU A 88 -11.11 -14.46 -11.20
CA GLU A 88 -11.15 -15.60 -12.13
C GLU A 88 -12.54 -16.24 -12.14
N ALA A 89 -13.16 -16.42 -10.97
CA ALA A 89 -14.52 -16.94 -10.85
C ALA A 89 -15.63 -16.03 -11.43
N ARG A 90 -15.37 -14.73 -11.63
CA ARG A 90 -16.32 -13.75 -12.20
C ARG A 90 -16.12 -13.48 -13.69
N SER A 91 -15.04 -14.00 -14.26
CA SER A 91 -14.70 -13.82 -15.68
C SER A 91 -15.04 -15.06 -16.53
N ASN A 92 -15.57 -16.10 -15.88
CA ASN A 92 -16.19 -17.30 -16.44
C ASN A 92 -17.72 -17.19 -16.34
#